data_AF-A0A358EL78-F1
#
_entry.id   AF-A0A358EL78-F1
#
_cell.length_a   1.000
_cell.length_b   1.000
_cell.length_c   1.000
_cell.angle_alpha   90.00
_cell.angle_beta   90.00
_cell.angle_gamma   90.00
#
_symmetry.space_group_name_H-M   'P 1'
#
loop_
_entity.id
_entity.type
_entity.pdbx_description
1 polymer ?
#
loop_
_entity_poly.entity_id
_entity_poly.type
_entity_poly.pdbx_seq_one_letter_code
_entity_poly.pdbx_strand_id
1 'polypeptide(L)'
;LAPTNNGWAVSPQLGKPHIASFEIAQAPKHEGPILLTFVMKQEFSGNNWQLGKFRWSTTDNKKPINFGHPGNISALLAIAPEKRDDKQNKQLNDYFRKQDGELQKRIKTFAEAKKPRPKDKKLTELEGYLSRANAPLIEDPELTALKRAVELSKKQMTNKRLYGAQDIAWALINNPAFLFNH
;
A
#
# COMPACT_ATOMS: atom_id res chain seq x y z
N LEU A 1 -6.01 -10.60 25.71
CA LEU A 1 -6.16 -9.16 25.36
C LEU A 1 -6.20 -9.09 23.84
N ALA A 2 -7.22 -8.46 23.28
CA ALA A 2 -7.34 -8.34 21.83
C ALA A 2 -6.25 -7.35 21.33
N PRO A 3 -5.64 -7.56 20.15
CA PRO A 3 -4.59 -6.67 19.64
C PRO A 3 -5.10 -5.22 19.49
N THR A 4 -4.21 -4.25 19.67
CA THR A 4 -4.52 -2.81 19.57
C THR A 4 -5.28 -2.45 18.28
N ASN A 5 -6.19 -1.47 18.37
CA ASN A 5 -7.03 -0.96 17.26
C ASN A 5 -8.16 -1.87 16.74
N ASN A 6 -8.69 -2.80 17.53
CA ASN A 6 -9.86 -3.61 17.14
C ASN A 6 -11.14 -3.30 17.93
N GLY A 7 -11.14 -2.22 18.73
CA GLY A 7 -12.33 -1.75 19.44
C GLY A 7 -13.31 -1.02 18.51
N TRP A 8 -14.58 -0.97 18.91
CA TRP A 8 -15.60 -0.18 18.24
C TRP A 8 -15.81 1.16 18.94
N ALA A 9 -15.97 2.22 18.16
CA ALA A 9 -16.22 3.56 18.65
C ALA A 9 -17.36 4.22 17.87
N VAL A 10 -18.18 5.02 18.56
CA VAL A 10 -19.32 5.73 17.97
C VAL A 10 -19.08 7.23 17.77
N SER A 11 -17.90 7.73 18.14
CA SER A 11 -17.53 9.14 17.98
C SER A 11 -17.54 9.55 16.49
N PRO A 12 -18.04 10.75 16.12
CA PRO A 12 -18.58 11.82 16.97
C PRO A 12 -20.10 11.70 17.26
N GLN A 13 -20.72 10.57 16.97
CA GLN A 13 -22.17 10.37 17.07
C GLN A 13 -22.65 9.96 18.49
N LEU A 14 -22.05 10.55 19.52
CA LEU A 14 -22.48 10.33 20.91
C LEU A 14 -23.93 10.79 21.11
N GLY A 15 -24.64 10.16 22.05
CA GLY A 15 -26.03 10.50 22.39
C GLY A 15 -27.10 10.05 21.39
N LYS A 16 -26.72 9.43 20.28
CA LYS A 16 -27.66 8.84 19.31
C LYS A 16 -27.92 7.37 19.60
N PRO A 17 -29.10 6.81 19.21
CA PRO A 17 -29.32 5.38 19.22
C PRO A 17 -28.36 4.67 18.25
N HIS A 18 -27.68 3.64 18.74
CA HIS A 18 -26.79 2.78 17.96
C HIS A 18 -27.29 1.34 18.02
N ILE A 19 -27.19 0.62 16.91
CA ILE A 19 -27.61 -0.78 16.79
C ILE A 19 -26.43 -1.58 16.26
N ALA A 20 -26.11 -2.67 16.95
CA ALA A 20 -25.18 -3.69 16.47
C ALA A 20 -25.93 -5.02 16.37
N SER A 21 -25.79 -5.68 15.24
CA SER A 21 -26.43 -6.95 14.94
C SER A 21 -25.39 -7.98 14.59
N PHE A 22 -25.54 -9.17 15.15
CA PHE A 22 -24.60 -10.27 15.00
C PHE A 22 -25.35 -11.49 14.50
N GLU A 23 -24.79 -12.16 13.50
CA GLU A 23 -25.31 -13.41 13.00
C GLU A 23 -24.36 -14.55 13.36
N ILE A 24 -24.89 -15.62 13.95
CA ILE A 24 -24.12 -16.82 14.21
C ILE A 24 -24.01 -17.59 12.90
N ALA A 25 -22.80 -17.70 12.32
CA ALA A 25 -22.59 -18.34 11.02
C ALA A 25 -23.22 -19.75 10.94
N GLN A 26 -23.02 -20.57 11.96
CA GLN A 26 -23.62 -21.90 12.12
C GLN A 26 -24.36 -21.95 13.46
N ALA A 27 -25.69 -22.08 13.41
CA ALA A 27 -26.48 -22.17 14.64
C ALA A 27 -26.11 -23.46 15.40
N PRO A 28 -25.89 -23.39 16.72
CA PRO A 28 -25.58 -24.58 17.51
C PRO A 28 -26.77 -25.55 17.49
N LYS A 29 -26.50 -26.83 17.24
CA LYS A 29 -27.48 -27.89 17.45
C LYS A 29 -27.46 -28.27 18.92
N HIS A 30 -28.59 -28.18 19.60
CA HIS A 30 -28.70 -28.55 21.01
C HIS A 30 -30.06 -29.23 21.25
N GLU A 31 -30.11 -30.06 22.29
CA GLU A 31 -31.36 -30.53 22.89
C GLU A 31 -31.56 -29.77 24.22
N GLY A 32 -32.78 -29.30 24.49
CA GLY A 32 -33.07 -28.50 25.69
C GLY A 32 -32.80 -26.99 25.52
N PRO A 33 -32.76 -26.19 26.60
CA PRO A 33 -32.61 -24.74 26.53
C PRO A 33 -31.17 -24.28 26.21
N ILE A 34 -31.02 -23.16 25.49
CA ILE A 34 -29.73 -22.47 25.30
C ILE A 34 -29.55 -21.38 26.35
N LEU A 35 -28.40 -21.37 27.03
CA LEU A 35 -27.95 -20.23 27.82
C LEU A 35 -27.07 -19.31 26.96
N LEU A 36 -27.48 -18.06 26.78
CA LEU A 36 -26.71 -17.02 26.08
C LEU A 36 -26.09 -16.06 27.09
N THR A 37 -24.75 -15.97 27.08
CA THR A 37 -24.00 -15.05 27.95
C THR A 37 -23.37 -13.95 27.11
N PHE A 38 -23.74 -12.70 27.38
CA PHE A 38 -23.18 -11.52 26.72
C PHE A 38 -22.21 -10.82 27.68
N VAL A 39 -20.96 -10.68 27.26
CA VAL A 39 -19.92 -9.97 28.03
C VAL A 39 -19.50 -8.73 27.26
N MET A 40 -19.85 -7.55 27.78
CA MET A 40 -19.34 -6.28 27.26
C MET A 40 -18.10 -5.87 28.03
N LYS A 41 -16.98 -5.74 27.31
CA LYS A 41 -15.74 -5.24 27.88
C LYS A 41 -15.52 -3.80 27.43
N GLN A 42 -15.65 -2.87 28.36
CA GLN A 42 -15.33 -1.47 28.12
C GLN A 42 -13.93 -1.20 28.67
N GLU A 43 -12.92 -1.28 27.81
CA GLU A 43 -11.51 -1.10 28.20
C GLU A 43 -11.01 0.34 27.95
N PHE A 44 -11.86 1.21 27.38
CA PHE A 44 -11.49 2.60 27.16
C PHE A 44 -11.58 3.41 28.46
N SER A 45 -10.46 4.00 28.89
CA SER A 45 -10.27 4.64 30.20
C SER A 45 -10.77 6.09 30.31
N GLY A 46 -11.45 6.60 29.29
CA GLY A 46 -11.92 7.97 29.26
C GLY A 46 -13.26 8.20 29.95
N ASN A 47 -13.42 9.34 30.64
CA ASN A 47 -14.59 9.63 31.50
C ASN A 47 -15.90 10.00 30.78
N ASN A 48 -15.92 10.17 29.45
CA ASN A 48 -17.09 10.67 28.71
C ASN A 48 -17.61 9.71 27.63
N TRP A 49 -17.14 8.45 27.63
CA TRP A 49 -17.44 7.48 26.56
C TRP A 49 -18.09 6.19 27.08
N GLN A 50 -18.79 6.27 28.22
CA GLN A 50 -19.56 5.15 28.75
C GLN A 50 -20.76 4.83 27.85
N LEU A 51 -20.91 3.54 27.55
CA LEU A 51 -22.10 3.02 26.90
C LEU A 51 -23.19 2.82 27.95
N GLY A 52 -24.43 3.18 27.63
CA GLY A 52 -25.58 3.05 28.53
C GLY A 52 -26.89 2.85 27.78
N LYS A 53 -27.97 2.55 28.52
CA LYS A 53 -29.32 2.30 27.99
C LYS A 53 -29.39 1.14 26.98
N PHE A 54 -28.78 0.01 27.33
CA PHE A 54 -28.77 -1.17 26.47
C PHE A 54 -30.15 -1.81 26.35
N ARG A 55 -30.44 -2.31 25.15
CA ARG A 55 -31.53 -3.24 24.89
C ARG A 55 -30.96 -4.44 24.14
N TRP A 56 -31.14 -5.62 24.72
CA TRP A 56 -30.79 -6.89 24.07
C TRP A 56 -32.02 -7.52 23.46
N SER A 57 -31.85 -8.14 22.30
CA SER A 57 -32.92 -8.87 21.62
C SER A 57 -32.30 -10.02 20.84
N THR A 58 -32.98 -11.16 20.85
CA THR A 58 -32.61 -12.34 20.07
C THR A 58 -33.75 -12.66 19.10
N THR A 59 -33.42 -13.33 18.00
CA THR A 59 -34.40 -13.76 17.01
C THR A 59 -33.92 -15.05 16.35
N ASP A 60 -34.88 -15.90 15.98
CA ASP A 60 -34.71 -17.12 15.21
C ASP A 60 -35.13 -16.94 13.72
N ASN A 61 -35.32 -15.68 13.29
CA ASN A 61 -35.65 -15.36 11.92
C ASN A 61 -34.64 -15.92 10.90
N LYS A 62 -35.14 -16.26 9.71
CA LYS A 62 -34.30 -16.71 8.60
C LYS A 62 -33.29 -15.62 8.22
N LYS A 63 -32.05 -16.05 7.95
CA LYS A 63 -30.98 -15.18 7.47
C LYS A 63 -31.22 -14.71 6.03
N PRO A 64 -30.74 -13.52 5.63
CA PRO A 64 -30.05 -12.52 6.46
C PRO A 64 -31.04 -11.72 7.33
N ILE A 65 -30.64 -11.37 8.54
CA ILE A 65 -31.46 -10.57 9.45
C ILE A 65 -31.44 -9.11 8.96
N ASN A 66 -32.58 -8.61 8.51
CA ASN A 66 -32.74 -7.23 8.06
C ASN A 66 -33.37 -6.37 9.17
N PHE A 67 -32.62 -5.39 9.69
CA PHE A 67 -33.08 -4.43 10.69
C PHE A 67 -33.62 -3.12 10.08
N GLY A 68 -33.86 -3.11 8.77
CA GLY A 68 -34.34 -1.95 8.03
C GLY A 68 -33.21 -1.04 7.55
N HIS A 69 -33.61 0.11 7.02
CA HIS A 69 -32.67 1.08 6.46
C HIS A 69 -32.17 2.08 7.53
N PRO A 70 -30.96 2.65 7.35
CA PRO A 70 -30.48 3.76 8.17
C PRO A 70 -31.52 4.86 8.27
N GLY A 71 -31.61 5.52 9.44
CA GLY A 71 -32.67 6.49 9.72
C GLY A 71 -32.80 7.60 8.67
N ASN A 72 -31.68 8.03 8.07
CA ASN A 72 -31.70 9.01 6.98
C ASN A 72 -32.40 8.47 5.72
N ILE A 73 -32.20 7.19 5.36
CA ILE A 73 -32.86 6.57 4.21
C ILE A 73 -34.35 6.35 4.50
N SER A 74 -34.70 5.89 5.71
CA SER A 74 -36.09 5.75 6.14
C SER A 74 -36.83 7.10 6.12
N ALA A 75 -36.18 8.18 6.55
CA ALA A 75 -36.75 9.53 6.47
C ALA A 75 -36.98 9.98 5.02
N LEU A 76 -36.05 9.69 4.10
CA LEU A 76 -36.21 9.99 2.67
C LEU A 76 -37.33 9.17 2.02
N LEU A 77 -37.48 7.90 2.42
CA LEU A 77 -38.55 7.03 1.93
C LEU A 77 -39.94 7.49 2.40
N ALA A 78 -40.03 8.12 3.58
CA ALA A 78 -41.28 8.70 4.09
C ALA A 78 -41.75 9.94 3.29
N ILE A 79 -40.85 10.63 2.58
CA ILE A 79 -41.22 11.72 1.66
C ILE A 79 -41.83 11.09 0.39
N ALA A 80 -42.97 11.61 -0.07
CA ALA A 80 -43.59 11.17 -1.31
C ALA A 80 -42.63 11.34 -2.51
N PRO A 81 -42.55 10.39 -3.47
CA PRO A 81 -41.60 10.44 -4.57
C PRO A 81 -41.59 11.77 -5.35
N GLU A 82 -42.78 12.34 -5.58
CA GLU A 82 -42.97 13.60 -6.31
C GLU A 82 -42.47 14.84 -5.55
N LYS A 83 -42.31 14.72 -4.22
CA LYS A 83 -41.85 15.81 -3.35
C LYS A 83 -40.36 15.72 -3.04
N ARG A 84 -39.65 14.72 -3.58
CA ARG A 84 -38.22 14.55 -3.35
C ARG A 84 -37.43 15.44 -4.28
N ASP A 85 -36.47 16.18 -3.73
CA ASP A 85 -35.52 16.94 -4.52
C ASP A 85 -34.43 16.04 -5.15
N ASP A 86 -33.63 16.61 -6.06
CA ASP A 86 -32.57 15.87 -6.76
C ASP A 86 -31.51 15.29 -5.82
N LYS A 87 -31.22 15.98 -4.71
CA LYS A 87 -30.21 15.53 -3.73
C LYS A 87 -30.73 14.33 -2.95
N GLN A 88 -32.00 14.34 -2.56
CA GLN A 88 -32.71 13.26 -1.89
C GLN A 88 -32.79 12.03 -2.80
N ASN A 89 -33.16 12.22 -4.07
CA ASN A 89 -33.20 11.16 -5.07
C ASN A 89 -31.82 10.57 -5.32
N LYS A 90 -30.78 11.40 -5.44
CA LYS A 90 -29.40 10.94 -5.58
C LYS A 90 -28.97 10.12 -4.36
N GLN A 91 -29.22 10.59 -3.14
CA GLN A 91 -28.84 9.88 -1.92
C GLN A 91 -29.50 8.50 -1.82
N LEU A 92 -30.78 8.41 -2.21
CA LEU A 92 -31.51 7.14 -2.25
C LEU A 92 -30.92 6.19 -3.29
N ASN A 93 -30.68 6.68 -4.51
CA ASN A 93 -30.08 5.91 -5.60
C ASN A 93 -28.68 5.42 -5.23
N ASP A 94 -27.83 6.28 -4.67
CA ASP A 94 -26.47 5.92 -4.26
C ASP A 94 -26.48 4.83 -3.17
N TYR A 95 -27.44 4.89 -2.25
CA TYR A 95 -27.62 3.85 -1.22
C TYR A 95 -28.01 2.51 -1.85
N PHE A 96 -29.03 2.48 -2.71
CA PHE A 96 -29.49 1.24 -3.36
C PHE A 96 -28.44 0.65 -4.31
N ARG A 97 -27.75 1.48 -5.10
CA ARG A 97 -26.70 1.01 -6.02
C ARG A 97 -25.54 0.32 -5.31
N LYS A 98 -25.24 0.69 -4.07
CA LYS A 98 -24.21 0.02 -3.26
C LYS A 98 -24.65 -1.36 -2.76
N GLN A 99 -25.96 -1.58 -2.61
CA GLN A 99 -26.53 -2.85 -2.15
C GLN A 99 -26.79 -3.82 -3.30
N ASP A 100 -26.97 -3.31 -4.52
CA ASP A 100 -27.13 -4.12 -5.72
C ASP A 100 -25.86 -4.90 -6.05
N GLY A 101 -25.83 -6.18 -5.65
CA GLY A 101 -24.69 -7.06 -5.86
C GLY A 101 -24.39 -7.32 -7.34
N GLU A 102 -25.38 -7.26 -8.24
CA GLU A 102 -25.14 -7.45 -9.67
C GLU A 102 -24.47 -6.21 -10.27
N LEU A 103 -24.96 -5.02 -9.92
CA LEU A 103 -24.35 -3.76 -10.32
C LEU A 103 -22.89 -3.68 -9.84
N GLN A 104 -22.62 -4.05 -8.59
CA GLN A 104 -21.26 -4.07 -8.05
C GLN A 104 -20.35 -5.04 -8.83
N LYS A 105 -20.84 -6.23 -9.20
CA LYS A 105 -20.10 -7.17 -10.07
C LYS A 105 -19.77 -6.53 -11.41
N ARG A 106 -20.75 -5.91 -12.09
CA ARG A 106 -20.55 -5.25 -13.39
C ARG A 106 -19.56 -4.09 -13.30
N ILE A 107 -19.64 -3.27 -12.26
CA ILE A 107 -18.68 -2.18 -12.00
C ILE A 107 -17.27 -2.74 -11.84
N LYS A 108 -17.09 -3.82 -11.08
CA LYS A 108 -15.79 -4.46 -10.90
C LYS A 108 -15.24 -5.02 -12.21
N THR A 109 -16.06 -5.75 -12.97
CA THR A 109 -15.66 -6.29 -14.29
C THR A 109 -15.29 -5.19 -15.27
N PHE A 110 -16.04 -4.09 -15.28
CA PHE A 110 -15.73 -2.94 -16.12
C PHE A 110 -14.41 -2.26 -15.73
N ALA A 111 -14.18 -2.08 -14.43
CA ALA A 111 -12.91 -1.55 -13.92
C ALA A 111 -11.74 -2.46 -14.26
N GLU A 112 -11.91 -3.78 -14.19
CA GLU A 112 -10.92 -4.77 -14.60
C GLU A 112 -10.65 -4.72 -16.10
N ALA A 113 -11.68 -4.63 -16.94
CA ALA A 113 -11.55 -4.52 -18.39
C ALA A 113 -10.89 -3.20 -18.84
N LYS A 114 -11.01 -2.12 -18.04
CA LYS A 114 -10.34 -0.84 -18.28
C LYS A 114 -8.87 -0.83 -17.90
N LYS A 115 -8.36 -1.84 -17.19
CA LYS A 115 -6.93 -1.89 -16.85
C LYS A 115 -6.12 -1.96 -18.14
N PRO A 116 -5.00 -1.20 -18.24
CA PRO A 116 -4.14 -1.26 -19.40
C PRO A 116 -3.64 -2.71 -19.57
N ARG A 117 -3.55 -3.14 -20.83
CA ARG A 117 -3.02 -4.47 -21.13
C ARG A 117 -1.59 -4.55 -20.59
N PRO A 118 -1.20 -5.67 -19.97
CA PRO A 118 0.18 -5.87 -19.58
C PRO A 118 1.07 -5.72 -20.81
N LYS A 119 2.26 -5.13 -20.63
CA LYS A 119 3.26 -5.06 -21.71
C LYS A 119 3.53 -6.47 -22.24
N ASP A 120 3.61 -6.59 -23.55
CA ASP A 120 3.99 -7.84 -24.21
C ASP A 120 5.39 -8.27 -23.72
N LYS A 121 5.55 -9.55 -23.39
CA LYS A 121 6.84 -10.13 -23.00
C LYS A 121 7.90 -9.87 -24.07
N LYS A 122 7.53 -10.05 -25.34
CA LYS A 122 8.44 -9.84 -26.48
C LYS A 122 8.83 -8.37 -26.64
N LEU A 123 7.89 -7.45 -26.40
CA LEU A 123 8.21 -6.02 -26.40
C LEU A 123 9.23 -5.69 -25.30
N THR A 124 9.06 -6.26 -24.11
CA THR A 124 9.99 -6.07 -22.98
C THR A 124 11.38 -6.64 -23.30
N GLU A 125 11.45 -7.82 -23.93
CA GLU A 125 12.69 -8.43 -24.39
C GLU A 125 13.40 -7.56 -25.44
N LEU A 126 12.64 -7.00 -26.39
CA LEU A 126 13.15 -6.11 -27.43
C LEU A 126 13.63 -4.77 -26.86
N GLU A 127 12.91 -4.16 -25.93
CA GLU A 127 13.34 -2.96 -25.19
C GLU A 127 14.68 -3.25 -24.47
N GLY A 128 14.81 -4.42 -23.83
CA GLY A 128 16.06 -4.85 -23.19
C GLY A 128 17.20 -5.13 -24.17
N TYR A 129 16.90 -5.73 -25.33
CA TYR A 129 17.88 -5.93 -26.39
C TYR A 129 18.39 -4.60 -26.95
N LEU A 130 17.49 -3.68 -27.24
CA LEU A 130 17.81 -2.35 -27.77
C LEU A 130 18.64 -1.54 -26.76
N SER A 131 18.33 -1.64 -25.47
CA SER A 131 19.13 -1.02 -24.41
C SER A 131 20.57 -1.57 -24.36
N ARG A 132 20.77 -2.88 -24.57
CA ARG A 132 22.11 -3.48 -24.62
C ARG A 132 22.85 -3.11 -25.91
N ALA A 133 22.16 -3.11 -27.04
CA ALA A 133 22.75 -2.79 -28.34
C ALA A 133 23.18 -1.31 -28.45
N ASN A 134 22.43 -0.40 -27.81
CA ASN A 134 22.77 1.02 -27.75
C ASN A 134 23.75 1.38 -26.63
N ALA A 135 24.12 0.43 -25.75
CA ALA A 135 25.11 0.69 -24.73
C ALA A 135 26.46 1.01 -25.41
N PRO A 136 27.21 2.03 -24.92
CA PRO A 136 28.51 2.32 -25.47
C PRO A 136 29.40 1.08 -25.34
N LEU A 137 30.15 0.80 -26.41
CA LEU A 137 31.13 -0.26 -26.38
C LEU A 137 32.11 0.00 -25.23
N ILE A 138 32.39 -1.04 -24.45
CA ILE A 138 33.41 -0.97 -23.42
C ILE A 138 34.73 -0.67 -24.12
N GLU A 139 35.41 0.41 -23.72
CA GLU A 139 36.72 0.71 -24.28
C GLU A 139 37.67 -0.46 -24.02
N ASP A 140 38.47 -0.76 -25.04
CA ASP A 140 39.50 -1.77 -24.92
C ASP A 140 40.41 -1.48 -23.69
N PRO A 141 40.71 -2.49 -22.85
CA PRO A 141 41.51 -2.28 -21.65
C PRO A 141 42.90 -1.71 -21.92
N GLU A 142 43.53 -2.11 -23.03
CA GLU A 142 44.84 -1.62 -23.45
C GLU A 142 44.76 -0.17 -23.90
N LEU A 143 43.73 0.17 -24.69
CA LEU A 143 43.48 1.56 -25.08
C LEU A 143 43.25 2.47 -23.85
N THR A 144 42.51 1.98 -22.85
CA THR A 144 42.30 2.69 -21.58
C THR A 144 43.61 2.91 -20.83
N ALA A 145 44.46 1.88 -20.77
CA ALA A 145 45.77 1.96 -20.14
C ALA A 145 46.69 2.97 -20.86
N LEU A 146 46.73 2.93 -22.19
CA LEU A 146 47.50 3.86 -23.02
C LEU A 146 47.03 5.30 -22.86
N LYS A 147 45.71 5.56 -22.88
CA LYS A 147 45.17 6.91 -22.63
C LYS A 147 45.57 7.44 -21.25
N ARG A 148 45.50 6.62 -20.20
CA ARG A 148 45.99 6.99 -18.86
C ARG A 148 47.48 7.29 -18.86
N ALA A 149 48.30 6.46 -19.51
CA ALA A 149 49.74 6.65 -19.59
C ALA A 149 50.09 7.97 -20.31
N VAL A 150 49.41 8.26 -21.42
CA VAL A 150 49.57 9.53 -22.16
C VAL A 150 49.19 10.73 -21.29
N GLU A 151 48.07 10.69 -20.57
CA GLU A 151 47.66 11.77 -19.67
C GLU A 151 48.64 11.97 -18.51
N LEU A 152 49.16 10.88 -17.94
CA LEU A 152 50.18 10.94 -16.89
C LEU A 152 51.49 11.53 -17.42
N SER A 153 51.93 11.13 -18.61
CA SER A 153 53.11 11.67 -19.28
C SER A 153 52.97 13.17 -19.58
N LYS A 154 51.82 13.63 -20.11
CA LYS A 154 51.54 15.06 -20.32
C LYS A 154 51.66 15.86 -19.02
N LYS A 155 51.15 15.34 -17.91
CA LYS A 155 51.27 15.96 -16.58
C LYS A 155 52.72 15.98 -16.07
N GLN A 156 53.50 14.94 -16.33
CA GLN A 156 54.92 14.93 -15.98
C GLN A 156 55.72 15.96 -16.80
N MET A 157 55.37 16.15 -18.09
CA MET A 157 56.05 17.12 -18.95
C MET A 157 55.88 18.57 -18.50
N THR A 158 54.81 18.92 -17.77
CA THR A 158 54.64 20.28 -17.22
C THR A 158 55.58 20.56 -16.05
N ASN A 159 56.09 19.52 -15.36
CA ASN A 159 57.01 19.64 -14.22
C ASN A 159 58.27 18.81 -14.43
N LYS A 160 59.08 19.23 -15.40
CA LYS A 160 60.33 18.56 -15.82
C LYS A 160 61.31 18.31 -14.66
N ARG A 161 61.38 19.23 -13.69
CA ARG A 161 62.28 19.09 -12.53
C ARG A 161 61.85 17.97 -11.60
N LEU A 162 60.55 17.87 -11.31
CA LEU A 162 60.00 16.79 -10.49
C LEU A 162 60.19 15.43 -11.17
N TYR A 163 59.90 15.34 -12.47
CA TYR A 163 60.09 14.11 -13.24
C TYR A 163 61.56 13.68 -13.30
N GLY A 164 62.49 14.61 -13.59
CA GLY A 164 63.92 14.32 -13.59
C GLY A 164 64.43 13.89 -12.22
N ALA A 165 63.95 14.51 -11.13
CA ALA A 165 64.30 14.08 -9.77
C ALA A 165 63.76 12.69 -9.43
N GLN A 166 62.54 12.35 -9.90
CA GLN A 166 61.95 11.02 -9.74
C GLN A 166 62.75 9.95 -10.52
N ASP A 167 63.21 10.26 -11.72
CA ASP A 167 64.01 9.35 -12.55
C ASP A 167 65.39 9.08 -11.94
N ILE A 168 66.05 10.15 -11.46
CA ILE A 168 67.30 10.02 -10.70
C ILE A 168 67.08 9.21 -9.41
N ALA A 169 66.03 9.49 -8.65
CA ALA A 169 65.72 8.74 -7.44
C ALA A 169 65.44 7.26 -7.73
N TRP A 170 64.72 6.96 -8.82
CA TRP A 170 64.48 5.59 -9.27
C TRP A 170 65.78 4.88 -9.65
N ALA A 171 66.66 5.54 -10.41
CA ALA A 171 67.96 4.98 -10.79
C ALA A 171 68.86 4.71 -9.57
N LEU A 172 68.86 5.61 -8.57
CA LEU A 172 69.63 5.45 -7.34
C LEU A 172 69.09 4.31 -6.48
N ILE A 173 67.78 4.21 -6.27
CA ILE A 173 67.17 3.14 -5.47
C ILE A 173 67.38 1.76 -6.10
N ASN A 174 67.44 1.66 -7.43
CA ASN A 174 67.66 0.40 -8.12
C ASN A 174 69.14 0.09 -8.38
N ASN A 175 70.07 0.90 -7.88
CA ASN A 175 71.51 0.66 -8.01
C ASN A 175 72.10 0.10 -6.70
N PRO A 176 72.74 -1.09 -6.73
CA PRO A 176 73.40 -1.68 -5.57
C PRO A 176 74.44 -0.75 -4.91
N ALA A 177 75.17 0.05 -5.69
CA ALA A 177 76.22 0.94 -5.17
C ALA A 177 75.68 2.08 -4.29
N PHE A 178 74.40 2.42 -4.40
CA PHE A 178 73.74 3.42 -3.55
C PHE A 178 73.05 2.77 -2.34
N LEU A 179 72.49 1.56 -2.51
CA LEU A 179 71.86 0.79 -1.42
C LEU A 179 72.86 0.24 -0.41
N PHE A 180 74.06 -0.13 -0.87
CA PHE A 180 75.13 -0.69 -0.06
C PHE A 180 76.33 0.26 -0.07
N ASN A 181 76.29 1.24 0.82
CA ASN A 181 77.37 2.18 1.04
C ASN A 181 78.50 1.42 1.78
N HIS A 182 79.58 1.08 1.09
CA HIS A 182 80.78 0.51 1.69
C HIS A 182 81.68 1.58 2.31
#